data_AF-A0A952UIA6-F1
#
_entry.id   AF-A0A952UIA6-F1
#
_cell.length_a   1.000
_cell.length_b   1.000
_cell.length_c   1.000
_cell.angle_alpha   90.00
_cell.angle_beta   90.00
_cell.angle_gamma   90.00
#
_symmetry.space_group_name_H-M   'P 1'
#
loop_
_entity.id
_entity.type
_entity.pdbx_description
1 polymer ?
#
loop_
_entity_poly.entity_id
_entity_poly.type
_entity_poly.pdbx_seq_one_letter_code
_entity_poly.pdbx_strand_id
1 'polypeptide(L)'
;MAMLYNFGDEWVFKSPTLKGISEDGVEASFQYQAGIYALFNSKKEIVYVGLAGIGNKQGIGRRLNEHHKVKGRAFQWEKFSWVGFRDVDKHGNLMPLRQNINSKETIKDVETLLIYLIGPKYNAGQSRYKHIKQFRQL
;
A
#
# COMPACT_ATOMS: atom_id res chain seq x y z
N MET A 1 2.74 2.54 -11.17
CA MET A 1 2.12 2.18 -9.87
C MET A 1 3.23 2.03 -8.85
N ALA A 2 3.09 2.58 -7.65
CA ALA A 2 4.09 2.44 -6.59
C ALA A 2 3.55 1.48 -5.50
N MET A 3 4.35 0.49 -5.13
CA MET A 3 4.06 -0.45 -4.06
C MET A 3 5.10 -0.28 -2.98
N LEU A 4 4.65 -0.09 -1.74
CA LEU A 4 5.55 -0.05 -0.59
C LEU A 4 5.39 -1.32 0.24
N TYR A 5 6.52 -1.98 0.46
CA TYR A 5 6.70 -3.09 1.37
C TYR A 5 6.70 -2.56 2.81
N ASN A 6 5.78 -3.02 3.64
CA ASN A 6 5.96 -2.99 5.08
C ASN A 6 5.57 -4.35 5.69
N PHE A 7 6.47 -5.32 5.59
CA PHE A 7 6.53 -6.35 6.62
C PHE A 7 7.57 -5.92 7.65
N GLY A 8 7.13 -5.35 8.77
CA GLY A 8 7.83 -5.55 10.03
C GLY A 8 8.44 -4.35 10.72
N ASP A 9 8.29 -3.12 10.23
CA ASP A 9 8.63 -1.96 11.06
C ASP A 9 7.41 -1.57 11.88
N GLU A 10 7.60 -1.47 13.21
CA GLU A 10 6.58 -1.00 14.13
C GLU A 10 6.05 0.35 13.63
N TRP A 11 4.78 0.38 13.23
CA TRP A 11 4.14 1.62 12.87
C TRP A 11 4.09 2.53 14.11
N VAL A 12 4.94 3.55 14.13
CA VAL A 12 4.96 4.52 15.21
C VAL A 12 3.78 5.47 15.04
N PHE A 13 2.67 5.17 15.70
CA PHE A 13 1.41 5.91 15.63
C PHE A 13 1.52 7.43 15.95
N LYS A 14 2.64 7.86 16.53
CA LYS A 14 2.96 9.27 16.82
C LYS A 14 3.37 10.07 15.58
N SER A 15 3.86 9.42 14.52
CA SER A 15 4.24 10.06 13.26
C SER A 15 3.69 9.27 12.07
N PRO A 16 2.64 9.74 11.38
CA PRO A 16 2.01 9.02 10.26
C PRO A 16 2.86 9.05 8.97
N THR A 17 4.17 9.18 9.11
CA THR A 17 5.13 9.25 8.03
C THR A 17 5.33 7.87 7.42
N LEU A 18 4.80 7.69 6.22
CA LEU A 18 5.05 6.52 5.38
C LEU A 18 6.20 6.84 4.43
N LYS A 19 7.44 6.79 4.91
CA LYS A 19 8.61 6.96 4.05
C LYS A 19 9.02 5.62 3.44
N GLY A 20 9.48 5.63 2.20
CA GLY A 20 10.11 4.46 1.62
C GLY A 20 11.18 4.81 0.61
N ILE A 21 12.04 3.84 0.35
CA ILE A 21 13.15 3.94 -0.60
C ILE A 21 13.01 2.87 -1.68
N SER A 22 13.15 3.27 -2.94
CA SER A 22 13.18 2.32 -4.07
C SER A 22 14.53 1.60 -4.19
N GLU A 23 14.59 0.55 -5.00
CA GLU A 23 15.85 -0.16 -5.30
C GLU A 23 16.94 0.79 -5.84
N ASP A 24 16.53 1.81 -6.61
CA ASP A 24 17.44 2.83 -7.17
C ASP A 24 17.82 3.94 -6.16
N GLY A 25 17.43 3.82 -4.89
CA GLY A 25 17.76 4.78 -3.83
C GLY A 25 16.85 6.01 -3.76
N VAL A 26 15.80 6.13 -4.58
CA VAL A 26 14.84 7.25 -4.49
C VAL A 26 13.99 7.12 -3.23
N GLU A 27 14.11 8.08 -2.31
CA GLU A 27 13.24 8.21 -1.15
C GLU A 27 11.93 8.93 -1.49
N ALA A 28 10.81 8.51 -0.92
CA ALA A 28 9.51 9.12 -1.13
C ALA A 28 8.64 9.04 0.12
N SER A 29 7.71 9.99 0.27
CA SER A 29 6.66 9.93 1.29
C SER A 29 5.30 9.57 0.68
N PHE A 30 4.63 8.61 1.31
CA PHE A 30 3.41 8.00 0.84
C PHE A 30 2.19 8.35 1.69
N GLN A 31 2.31 9.25 2.67
CA GLN A 31 1.20 9.65 3.55
C GLN A 31 -0.06 10.11 2.80
N TYR A 32 0.11 10.70 1.61
CA TYR A 32 -0.96 11.19 0.72
C TYR A 32 -1.28 10.27 -0.46
N GLN A 33 -0.74 9.06 -0.45
CA GLN A 33 -1.00 8.09 -1.52
C GLN A 33 -2.46 7.65 -1.52
N ALA A 34 -2.97 7.39 -2.73
CA ALA A 34 -4.27 6.78 -2.98
C ALA A 34 -4.08 5.32 -3.35
N GLY A 35 -4.95 4.42 -2.92
CA GLY A 35 -4.70 3.00 -3.12
C GLY A 35 -5.63 2.08 -2.35
N ILE A 36 -5.32 0.79 -2.42
CA ILE A 36 -5.91 -0.27 -1.60
C ILE A 36 -4.91 -0.63 -0.50
N TYR A 37 -5.41 -0.87 0.71
CA TYR A 37 -4.61 -1.34 1.83
C TYR A 37 -5.28 -2.52 2.54
N ALA A 38 -4.46 -3.40 3.08
CA ALA A 38 -4.86 -4.51 3.92
C ALA A 38 -4.25 -4.33 5.31
N LEU A 39 -5.04 -4.60 6.35
CA LEU A 39 -4.60 -4.67 7.74
C LEU A 39 -4.52 -6.14 8.15
N PHE A 40 -3.47 -6.48 8.89
CA PHE A 40 -3.21 -7.84 9.33
C PHE A 40 -3.10 -7.90 10.85
N ASN A 41 -3.57 -9.01 11.41
CA ASN A 41 -3.30 -9.34 12.82
C ASN A 41 -1.87 -9.86 13.01
N SER A 42 -1.52 -10.21 14.25
CA SER A 42 -0.21 -10.77 14.62
C SER A 42 0.18 -12.01 13.81
N LYS A 43 -0.82 -12.86 13.50
CA LYS A 43 -0.69 -14.12 12.73
C LYS A 43 -0.58 -13.91 11.21
N LYS A 44 -0.54 -12.67 10.73
CA LYS A 44 -0.52 -12.30 9.29
C LYS A 44 -1.82 -12.68 8.55
N GLU A 45 -2.94 -12.81 9.25
CA GLU A 45 -4.25 -12.96 8.62
C GLU A 45 -4.81 -11.58 8.28
N ILE A 46 -5.40 -11.44 7.08
CA ILE A 46 -6.06 -10.18 6.68
C ILE A 46 -7.34 -10.02 7.50
N VAL A 47 -7.41 -8.94 8.28
CA VAL A 47 -8.58 -8.61 9.11
C VAL A 47 -9.41 -7.46 8.55
N TYR A 48 -8.85 -6.69 7.62
CA TYR A 48 -9.54 -5.58 6.97
C TYR A 48 -8.90 -5.24 5.63
N VAL A 49 -9.71 -4.87 4.64
CA VAL A 49 -9.26 -4.29 3.37
C VAL A 49 -10.01 -2.98 3.14
N GLY A 50 -9.31 -1.93 2.71
CA GLY A 50 -9.90 -0.63 2.47
C GLY A 50 -9.29 0.15 1.32
N LEU A 51 -9.99 1.23 0.96
CA LEU A 51 -9.56 2.20 -0.05
C LEU A 51 -9.15 3.52 0.63
N ALA A 52 -8.12 4.16 0.09
CA ALA A 52 -7.61 5.47 0.52
C ALA A 52 -7.42 6.42 -0.67
N GLY A 53 -7.55 7.73 -0.44
CA GLY A 53 -7.15 8.78 -1.39
C GLY A 53 -7.96 8.89 -2.69
N ILE A 54 -9.15 8.28 -2.77
CA ILE A 54 -10.07 8.38 -3.92
C ILE A 54 -11.27 9.26 -3.57
N GLY A 55 -11.55 10.27 -4.41
CA GLY A 55 -12.61 11.26 -4.16
C GLY A 55 -12.30 12.09 -2.91
N ASN A 56 -13.31 12.27 -2.04
CA ASN A 56 -13.17 13.00 -0.77
C ASN A 56 -12.42 12.19 0.32
N LYS A 57 -11.95 10.98 0.00
CA LYS A 57 -11.23 10.13 0.96
C LYS A 57 -9.82 10.66 1.18
N GLN A 58 -9.40 10.60 2.43
CA GLN A 58 -8.08 11.00 2.87
C GLN A 58 -7.03 9.97 2.42
N GLY A 59 -5.78 10.40 2.27
CA GLY A 59 -4.65 9.54 1.89
C GLY A 59 -4.40 8.40 2.89
N ILE A 60 -3.60 7.43 2.48
CA ILE A 60 -3.37 6.20 3.26
C ILE A 60 -2.90 6.45 4.69
N GLY A 61 -2.02 7.43 4.93
CA GLY A 61 -1.51 7.72 6.28
C GLY A 61 -2.62 8.13 7.25
N ARG A 62 -3.59 8.92 6.79
CA ARG A 62 -4.75 9.31 7.60
C ARG A 62 -5.70 8.13 7.84
N ARG A 63 -5.92 7.27 6.84
CA ARG A 63 -6.77 6.07 6.98
C ARG A 63 -6.21 5.08 8.00
N LEU A 64 -4.90 4.87 8.02
CA LEU A 64 -4.22 4.06 9.03
C LEU A 64 -4.37 4.67 10.43
N ASN A 65 -4.17 5.98 10.55
CA ASN A 65 -4.34 6.70 11.81
C ASN A 65 -5.79 6.63 12.34
N GLU A 66 -6.79 6.76 11.47
CA GLU A 66 -8.21 6.61 11.83
C GLU A 66 -8.49 5.21 12.40
N HIS A 67 -7.98 4.16 11.75
CA HIS A 67 -8.14 2.78 12.24
C HIS A 67 -7.44 2.53 13.57
N HIS A 68 -6.32 3.20 13.85
CA HIS A 68 -5.67 3.12 15.15
C HIS A 68 -6.46 3.84 16.25
N LYS A 69 -6.96 5.05 15.97
CA LYS A 69 -7.62 5.90 16.96
C LYS A 69 -8.99 5.42 17.39
N VAL A 70 -9.68 4.61 16.58
CA VAL A 70 -10.98 4.07 16.98
C VAL A 70 -10.77 2.92 17.98
N LYS A 71 -10.62 3.30 19.25
CA LYS A 71 -10.61 2.38 20.39
C LYS A 71 -11.86 1.49 20.35
N GLY A 72 -11.68 0.17 20.44
CA GLY A 72 -12.79 -0.79 20.62
C GLY A 72 -13.28 -1.54 19.39
N ARG A 73 -12.60 -1.52 18.24
CA ARG A 73 -12.96 -2.41 17.12
C ARG A 73 -12.34 -3.81 17.28
N ALA A 74 -13.12 -4.81 16.85
CA ALA A 74 -12.86 -6.25 16.88
C ALA A 74 -11.65 -6.77 16.05
N PHE A 75 -10.76 -5.87 15.61
CA PHE A 75 -9.64 -6.22 14.72
C PHE A 75 -8.38 -5.54 15.24
N GLN A 76 -7.72 -6.17 16.23
CA GLN A 76 -6.36 -5.83 16.62
C GLN A 76 -5.47 -6.08 15.40
N TRP A 77 -5.09 -5.00 14.71
CA TRP A 77 -4.13 -5.06 13.61
C TRP A 77 -2.78 -4.56 14.10
N GLU A 78 -1.73 -5.23 13.64
CA GLU A 78 -0.34 -4.91 14.01
C GLU A 78 0.50 -4.56 12.77
N LYS A 79 0.07 -5.03 11.60
CA LYS A 79 0.79 -4.90 10.34
C LYS A 79 -0.16 -4.41 9.26
N PHE A 80 0.38 -3.76 8.23
CA PHE A 80 -0.40 -3.35 7.07
C PHE A 80 0.45 -3.47 5.80
N SER A 81 -0.21 -3.61 4.66
CA SER A 81 0.40 -3.50 3.35
C SER A 81 -0.52 -2.73 2.43
N TRP A 82 0.02 -2.04 1.43
CA TRP A 82 -0.78 -1.25 0.51
C TRP A 82 -0.17 -1.21 -0.88
N VAL A 83 -1.03 -0.93 -1.86
CA VAL A 83 -0.66 -0.71 -3.27
C VAL A 83 -1.29 0.59 -3.71
N GLY A 84 -0.47 1.50 -4.25
CA GLY A 84 -0.90 2.86 -4.55
C GLY A 84 -0.91 3.20 -6.01
N PHE A 85 -1.78 4.15 -6.33
CA PHE A 85 -2.20 4.50 -7.68
C PHE A 85 -1.52 5.76 -8.21
N ARG A 86 -0.91 6.58 -7.33
CA ARG A 86 -0.03 7.67 -7.75
C ARG A 86 1.36 7.12 -8.03
N ASP A 87 1.92 7.50 -9.16
CA ASP A 87 3.32 7.26 -9.46
C ASP A 87 4.22 8.14 -8.60
N VAL A 88 5.49 7.75 -8.51
CA VAL A 88 6.55 8.52 -7.83
C VAL A 88 7.51 8.99 -8.91
N ASP A 89 7.78 10.29 -8.95
CA ASP A 89 8.75 10.85 -9.88
C ASP A 89 10.21 10.54 -9.46
N LYS A 90 11.18 10.97 -10.28
CA LYS A 90 12.61 10.78 -9.98
C LYS A 90 13.11 11.52 -8.73
N HIS A 91 12.31 12.42 -8.18
CA HIS A 91 12.63 13.23 -7.00
C HIS A 91 11.89 12.74 -5.74
N GLY A 92 11.12 11.66 -5.83
CA GLY A 92 10.39 11.12 -4.68
C GLY A 92 9.01 11.72 -4.44
N ASN A 93 8.50 12.56 -5.37
CA ASN A 93 7.19 13.19 -5.21
C ASN A 93 6.07 12.30 -5.75
N LEU A 94 4.92 12.32 -5.07
CA LEU A 94 3.70 11.69 -5.56
C LEU A 94 3.10 12.50 -6.71
N MET A 95 2.91 11.84 -7.85
CA MET A 95 2.26 12.42 -9.01
C MET A 95 0.72 12.48 -8.83
N PRO A 96 0.00 13.26 -9.65
CA PRO A 96 -1.45 13.17 -9.74
C PRO A 96 -1.93 11.76 -10.09
N LEU A 97 -3.17 11.43 -9.70
CA LEU A 97 -3.82 10.19 -10.13
C LEU A 97 -3.97 10.18 -11.65
N ARG A 98 -3.72 9.02 -12.26
CA ARG A 98 -3.94 8.82 -13.70
C ARG A 98 -5.43 8.99 -14.01
N GLN A 99 -5.76 9.85 -14.97
CA GLN A 99 -7.16 10.10 -15.36
C GLN A 99 -7.68 9.05 -16.36
N ASN A 100 -6.79 8.42 -17.13
CA ASN A 100 -7.14 7.42 -18.13
C ASN A 100 -6.69 6.04 -17.64
N ILE A 101 -7.61 5.30 -17.04
CA ILE A 101 -7.36 3.96 -16.50
C ILE A 101 -7.77 2.91 -17.53
N ASN A 102 -6.82 2.11 -18.02
CA ASN A 102 -7.09 0.99 -18.91
C ASN A 102 -7.66 -0.20 -18.10
N SER A 103 -8.85 -0.68 -18.46
CA SER A 103 -9.50 -1.79 -17.74
C SER A 103 -8.68 -3.09 -17.74
N LYS A 104 -7.96 -3.40 -18.83
CA LYS A 104 -7.12 -4.61 -18.92
C LYS A 104 -5.91 -4.52 -17.99
N GLU A 105 -5.29 -3.35 -17.91
CA GLU A 105 -4.18 -3.11 -16.97
C GLU A 105 -4.69 -3.14 -15.52
N THR A 106 -5.87 -2.56 -15.27
CA THR A 106 -6.50 -2.56 -13.94
C THR A 106 -6.81 -3.97 -13.45
N ILE A 107 -7.36 -4.83 -14.30
CA ILE A 107 -7.66 -6.23 -13.94
C ILE A 107 -6.36 -6.96 -13.57
N LYS A 108 -5.29 -6.75 -14.34
CA LYS A 108 -3.97 -7.32 -14.03
C LYS A 108 -3.38 -6.77 -12.74
N ASP A 109 -3.55 -5.47 -12.47
CA ASP A 109 -3.09 -4.85 -11.23
C ASP A 109 -3.84 -5.40 -10.02
N VAL A 110 -5.15 -5.65 -10.14
CA VAL A 110 -5.97 -6.29 -9.10
C VAL A 110 -5.56 -7.74 -8.88
N GLU A 111 -5.36 -8.52 -9.94
CA GLU A 111 -4.82 -9.89 -9.84
C GLU A 111 -3.47 -9.90 -9.15
N THR A 112 -2.57 -9.01 -9.56
CA THR A 112 -1.23 -8.88 -8.97
C THR A 112 -1.31 -8.52 -7.48
N LEU A 113 -2.21 -7.61 -7.11
CA LEU A 113 -2.49 -7.27 -5.73
C LEU A 113 -2.97 -8.48 -4.92
N LEU A 114 -3.90 -9.27 -5.45
CA LEU A 114 -4.43 -10.45 -4.76
C LEU A 114 -3.38 -11.54 -4.61
N ILE A 115 -2.61 -11.84 -5.66
CA ILE A 115 -1.50 -12.79 -5.61
C ILE A 115 -0.48 -12.33 -4.55
N TYR A 116 -0.17 -11.04 -4.51
CA TYR A 116 0.79 -10.49 -3.55
C TYR A 116 0.29 -10.57 -2.11
N LEU A 117 -0.95 -10.16 -1.84
CA LEU A 117 -1.51 -10.13 -0.48
C LEU A 117 -1.77 -11.52 0.08
N ILE A 118 -2.20 -12.47 -0.76
CA ILE A 118 -2.62 -13.81 -0.33
C ILE A 118 -1.47 -14.81 -0.45
N GLY A 119 -0.48 -14.55 -1.32
CA GLY A 119 0.61 -15.46 -1.64
C GLY A 119 0.14 -16.89 -1.97
N PRO A 120 -0.86 -17.12 -2.85
CA PRO A 120 -1.37 -18.46 -3.08
C PRO A 120 -0.25 -19.40 -3.55
N LYS A 121 -0.21 -20.61 -2.98
CA LYS A 121 0.86 -21.61 -3.18
C LYS A 121 1.23 -21.83 -4.65
N TYR A 122 0.25 -21.84 -5.55
CA TYR A 122 0.45 -22.13 -6.97
C TYR A 122 0.83 -20.92 -7.83
N ASN A 123 0.76 -19.70 -7.27
CA ASN A 123 1.20 -18.48 -7.94
C ASN A 123 2.66 -18.12 -7.58
N ALA A 124 3.27 -18.84 -6.65
CA ALA A 124 4.67 -18.67 -6.26
C ALA A 124 5.58 -18.98 -7.46
N GLY A 125 6.24 -17.94 -8.00
CA GLY A 125 7.21 -18.05 -9.10
C GLY A 125 6.76 -17.50 -10.45
N GLN A 126 5.49 -17.10 -10.62
CA GLN A 126 5.01 -16.52 -11.89
C GLN A 126 5.11 -14.98 -11.97
N SER A 127 5.39 -14.30 -10.86
CA SER A 127 5.29 -12.85 -10.76
C SER A 127 6.61 -12.13 -11.07
N ARG A 128 6.81 -11.76 -12.35
CA ARG A 128 7.63 -10.57 -12.69
C ARG A 128 6.70 -9.35 -12.65
N TYR A 129 6.81 -8.54 -11.60
CA TYR A 129 6.01 -7.32 -11.38
C TYR A 129 6.40 -6.20 -12.37
N LYS A 130 6.08 -6.36 -13.66
CA LYS A 130 6.60 -5.49 -14.73
C LYS A 130 6.15 -4.02 -14.68
N HIS A 131 5.06 -3.72 -13.96
CA HIS A 131 4.44 -2.38 -13.97
C HIS A 131 4.43 -1.68 -12.60
N ILE A 132 5.05 -2.31 -11.61
CA ILE A 132 5.01 -1.85 -10.22
C ILE A 132 6.44 -1.50 -9.79
N LYS A 133 6.64 -0.23 -9.42
CA LYS A 133 7.88 0.20 -8.77
C LYS A 133 7.77 -0.13 -7.29
N GLN A 134 8.74 -0.90 -6.79
CA GLN A 134 8.78 -1.31 -5.39
C GLN A 134 9.56 -0.30 -4.55
N PHE A 135 9.06 -0.06 -3.35
CA PHE A 135 9.68 0.74 -2.30
C PHE A 135 9.74 -0.10 -1.02
N ARG A 136 10.83 -0.02 -0.30
CA ARG A 136 10.98 -0.57 1.05
C ARG A 136 10.71 0.54 2.06
N GLN A 137 9.93 0.27 3.11
CA GLN A 137 9.75 1.20 4.22
C GLN A 137 11.12 1.61 4.81
N LEU A 138 11.26 2.91 5.10
CA LEU A 138 12.36 3.50 5.87
C LEU A 138 11.96 3.69 7.34
#